data_AF-K6A161-F1
#
_entry.id   AF-K6A161-F1
#
_cell.length_a   1.000
_cell.length_b   1.000
_cell.length_c   1.000
_cell.angle_alpha   90.00
_cell.angle_beta   90.00
_cell.angle_gamma   90.00
#
_symmetry.space_group_name_H-M   'P 1'
#
loop_
_entity.id
_entity.type
_entity.pdbx_description
1 polymer ?
#
loop_
_entity_poly.entity_id
_entity_poly.type
_entity_poly.pdbx_seq_one_letter_code
_entity_poly.pdbx_strand_id
1 'polypeptide(L)'
;MKLTKEEDQVVCKFLKNIVDEGGEQLLKLTMFMLLRWSEEAIRINAGEIALAQVIDHDGERYNTRMAIQYSKVGEKSLEERAYELVDRMLSAGSVNCDIREELKKAVLAGYNLYHEDFDDKE
;
A
#
# COMPACT_ATOMS: atom_id res chain seq x y z
N MET A 1 -3.33 -15.93 4.16
CA MET A 1 -2.66 -16.22 2.88
C MET A 1 -1.32 -16.88 3.18
N LYS A 2 -0.94 -17.95 2.49
CA LYS A 2 0.43 -18.50 2.58
C LYS A 2 1.23 -17.93 1.41
N LEU A 3 2.40 -17.36 1.69
CA LEU A 3 3.31 -16.87 0.67
C LEU A 3 3.81 -18.03 -0.21
N THR A 4 4.05 -17.77 -1.49
CA THR A 4 4.81 -18.67 -2.36
C THR A 4 6.27 -18.73 -1.89
N LYS A 5 7.04 -19.72 -2.37
CA LYS A 5 8.47 -19.84 -2.01
C LYS A 5 9.30 -18.62 -2.42
N GLU A 6 8.95 -18.00 -3.54
CA GLU A 6 9.66 -16.82 -4.07
C GLU A 6 9.31 -15.58 -3.25
N GLU A 7 8.04 -15.37 -2.94
CA GLU A 7 7.58 -14.29 -2.05
C GLU A 7 8.22 -14.39 -0.65
N ASP A 8 8.27 -15.60 -0.10
CA ASP A 8 8.87 -15.86 1.21
C ASP A 8 10.38 -15.54 1.21
N GLN A 9 11.10 -15.86 0.13
CA GLN A 9 12.52 -15.50 -0.01
C GLN A 9 12.76 -14.00 -0.08
N VAL A 10 11.92 -13.25 -0.81
CA VAL A 10 12.03 -11.79 -0.91
C VAL A 10 11.77 -11.14 0.44
N VAL A 11 10.71 -11.54 1.15
CA VAL A 11 10.38 -11.03 2.49
C VAL A 11 11.50 -11.38 3.49
N CYS A 12 12.00 -12.61 3.47
CA CYS A 12 13.10 -13.02 4.34
C CYS A 12 14.37 -12.21 4.07
N LYS A 13 14.70 -11.94 2.79
CA LYS A 13 15.86 -11.11 2.42
C LYS A 13 15.70 -9.66 2.90
N PHE A 14 14.51 -9.08 2.73
CA PHE A 14 14.22 -7.74 3.23
C PHE A 14 14.37 -7.64 4.75
N LEU A 15 13.75 -8.56 5.49
CA LEU A 15 13.86 -8.60 6.96
C LEU A 15 15.29 -8.84 7.42
N LYS A 16 16.03 -9.70 6.72
CA LYS A 16 17.44 -9.96 7.02
C LYS A 16 18.30 -8.72 6.81
N ASN A 17 18.12 -7.99 5.71
CA ASN A 17 18.86 -6.74 5.47
C ASN A 17 18.59 -5.72 6.59
N ILE A 18 17.33 -5.57 7.02
CA ILE A 18 16.97 -4.70 8.13
C ILE A 18 17.70 -5.11 9.41
N VAL A 19 17.73 -6.41 9.74
CA VAL A 19 18.37 -6.90 10.97
C VAL A 19 19.89 -6.76 10.90
N ASP A 20 20.50 -7.14 9.78
CA ASP A 20 21.96 -7.15 9.59
C ASP A 20 22.56 -5.73 9.61
N GLU A 21 21.79 -4.71 9.21
CA GLU A 21 22.18 -3.29 9.27
C GLU A 21 21.89 -2.62 10.64
N GLY A 22 21.48 -3.39 11.66
CA GLY A 22 21.13 -2.85 12.97
C GLY A 22 19.77 -2.12 12.99
N GLY A 23 18.88 -2.44 12.05
CA GLY A 23 17.56 -1.83 11.88
C GLY A 23 16.46 -2.42 12.77
N GLU A 24 16.77 -3.24 13.77
CA GLU A 24 15.76 -3.77 14.70
C GLU A 24 15.01 -2.63 15.42
N GLN A 25 15.74 -1.59 15.82
CA GLN A 25 15.16 -0.40 16.45
C GLN A 25 14.30 0.39 15.46
N LEU A 26 14.70 0.47 14.19
CA LEU A 26 13.92 1.09 13.10
C LEU A 26 12.63 0.33 12.84
N LEU A 27 12.67 -1.00 12.85
CA LEU A 27 11.47 -1.84 12.72
C LEU A 27 10.51 -1.60 13.89
N LYS A 28 11.02 -1.60 15.13
CA LYS A 28 10.21 -1.29 16.33
C LYS A 28 9.58 0.09 16.27
N LEU A 29 10.34 1.10 15.84
CA LEU A 29 9.82 2.45 15.63
C LEU A 29 8.72 2.47 14.57
N THR A 30 8.93 1.77 13.45
CA THR A 30 7.94 1.68 12.36
C THR A 30 6.64 1.02 12.82
N MET A 31 6.73 -0.07 13.61
CA MET A 31 5.56 -0.71 14.20
C MET A 31 4.84 0.21 15.20
N PHE A 32 5.58 0.99 16.00
CA PHE A 32 4.98 2.00 16.88
C PHE A 32 4.24 3.08 16.08
N MET A 33 4.84 3.58 15.00
CA MET A 33 4.19 4.56 14.13
C MET A 33 2.92 4.01 13.49
N LEU A 34 2.95 2.75 13.03
CA LEU A 34 1.77 2.05 12.50
C LEU A 34 0.61 2.05 13.52
N LEU A 35 0.90 1.69 14.77
CA LEU A 35 -0.10 1.71 15.84
C LEU A 35 -0.70 3.11 16.02
N ARG A 36 0.16 4.13 16.19
CA ARG A 36 -0.28 5.51 16.47
C ARG A 36 -1.13 6.10 15.36
N TRP A 37 -0.72 5.93 14.11
CA TRP A 37 -1.50 6.44 12.98
C TRP A 37 -2.79 5.68 12.76
N SER A 38 -2.82 4.37 13.03
CA SER A 38 -4.06 3.59 12.97
C SER A 38 -5.08 4.07 14.00
N GLU A 39 -4.66 4.38 15.22
CA GLU A 39 -5.56 4.93 16.26
C GLU A 39 -6.17 6.28 15.84
N GLU A 40 -5.36 7.17 15.25
CA GLU A 40 -5.86 8.45 14.75
C GLU A 40 -6.78 8.28 13.53
N ALA A 41 -6.44 7.38 12.59
CA ALA A 41 -7.28 7.03 11.45
C ALA A 41 -8.66 6.54 11.90
N ILE A 42 -8.70 5.65 12.90
CA ILE A 42 -9.93 5.15 13.52
C ILE A 42 -10.73 6.29 14.14
N ARG A 43 -10.08 7.19 14.88
CA ARG A 43 -10.75 8.32 15.55
C ARG A 43 -11.46 9.24 14.56
N ILE A 44 -10.87 9.47 13.39
CA ILE A 44 -11.44 10.34 12.35
C ILE A 44 -12.26 9.59 11.30
N ASN A 45 -12.43 8.27 11.45
CA ASN A 45 -13.11 7.40 10.49
C ASN A 45 -12.51 7.46 9.06
N ALA A 46 -11.19 7.52 8.97
CA ALA A 46 -10.46 7.49 7.70
C ALA A 46 -9.98 6.07 7.40
N GLY A 47 -10.46 5.43 6.34
CA GLY A 47 -10.05 4.07 5.98
C GLY A 47 -8.57 3.92 5.60
N GLU A 48 -7.90 5.02 5.26
CA GLU A 48 -6.47 5.08 4.95
C GLU A 48 -5.86 6.41 5.43
N ILE A 49 -4.62 6.37 5.89
CA ILE A 49 -3.73 7.53 5.99
C ILE A 49 -2.51 7.26 5.11
N ALA A 50 -2.16 8.22 4.25
CA ALA A 50 -0.96 8.15 3.45
C ALA A 50 -0.05 9.36 3.69
N LEU A 51 1.25 9.09 3.83
CA LEU A 51 2.30 10.10 3.94
C LEU A 51 3.19 9.98 2.72
N ALA A 52 3.44 11.10 2.03
CA ALA A 52 4.31 11.15 0.87
C ALA A 52 5.45 12.13 1.11
N GLN A 53 6.63 11.79 0.60
CA GLN A 53 7.80 12.66 0.63
C GLN A 53 8.66 12.44 -0.61
N VAL A 54 9.60 13.36 -0.83
CA VAL A 54 10.64 13.21 -1.85
C VAL A 54 11.96 12.95 -1.14
N ILE A 55 12.69 11.93 -1.57
CA ILE A 55 14.03 11.61 -1.05
C ILE A 55 15.07 11.68 -2.17
N ASP A 56 16.29 12.05 -1.81
CA ASP A 56 17.47 11.88 -2.67
C ASP A 56 18.15 10.55 -2.32
N HIS A 57 18.41 9.72 -3.31
CA HIS A 57 19.15 8.46 -3.16
C HIS A 57 20.06 8.27 -4.37
N ASP A 58 21.36 8.08 -4.14
CA ASP A 58 22.37 7.91 -5.19
C ASP A 58 22.37 8.98 -6.30
N GLY A 59 22.04 10.23 -5.93
CA GLY A 59 22.02 11.38 -6.85
C GLY A 59 20.70 11.58 -7.61
N GLU A 60 19.75 10.65 -7.45
CA GLU A 60 18.44 10.70 -8.08
C GLU A 60 17.33 10.99 -7.06
N ARG A 61 16.21 11.56 -7.55
CA ARG A 61 15.05 11.94 -6.72
C ARG A 61 13.91 10.96 -6.85
N TYR A 62 13.47 10.42 -5.71
CA TYR A 62 12.39 9.45 -5.65
C TYR A 62 11.20 10.01 -4.87
N ASN A 63 10.00 9.86 -5.43
CA ASN A 63 8.77 10.04 -4.67
C ASN A 63 8.52 8.76 -3.87
N THR A 64 8.40 8.89 -2.56
CA THR A 64 8.07 7.76 -1.69
C THR A 64 6.74 8.02 -1.00
N ARG A 65 5.96 6.95 -0.82
CA ARG A 65 4.68 6.98 -0.13
C ARG A 65 4.58 5.80 0.82
N MET A 66 4.17 6.08 2.06
CA MET A 66 3.77 5.08 3.03
C MET A 66 2.27 5.21 3.25
N ALA A 67 1.53 4.11 3.17
CA ALA A 67 0.10 4.06 3.44
C ALA A 67 -0.19 3.13 4.62
N ILE A 68 -1.13 3.54 5.46
CA ILE A 68 -1.63 2.80 6.61
C ILE A 68 -3.12 2.63 6.42
N GLN A 69 -3.55 1.38 6.34
CA GLN A 69 -4.95 0.99 6.18
C GLN A 69 -5.38 0.16 7.38
N TYR A 70 -6.60 0.37 7.85
CA TYR A 70 -7.19 -0.48 8.88
C TYR A 70 -8.56 -1.01 8.44
N SER A 71 -8.88 -2.18 8.96
CA SER A 71 -10.22 -2.75 8.91
C SER A 71 -10.55 -3.32 10.27
N LYS A 72 -11.84 -3.32 10.60
CA LYS A 72 -12.30 -3.97 11.82
C LYS A 72 -12.28 -5.48 11.60
N VAL A 73 -11.71 -6.21 12.55
CA VAL A 73 -11.67 -7.68 12.49
C VAL A 73 -13.09 -8.24 12.41
N GLY A 74 -13.36 -9.12 11.44
CA GLY A 74 -14.67 -9.71 11.20
C GLY A 74 -15.62 -8.88 10.32
N GLU A 75 -15.21 -7.70 9.89
CA GLU A 75 -15.86 -7.01 8.76
C GLU A 75 -15.24 -7.43 7.43
N LYS A 76 -15.85 -6.97 6.32
CA LYS A 76 -15.39 -7.21 4.95
C LYS A 76 -13.87 -7.07 4.82
N SER A 77 -13.25 -8.11 4.27
CA SER A 77 -11.84 -8.16 3.89
C SER A 77 -11.46 -7.01 2.95
N LEU A 78 -10.15 -6.74 2.85
CA LEU A 78 -9.63 -5.76 1.89
C LEU A 78 -10.06 -6.10 0.46
N GLU A 79 -10.07 -7.39 0.12
CA GLU A 79 -10.49 -7.91 -1.17
C GLU A 79 -11.98 -7.62 -1.45
N GLU A 80 -12.88 -7.93 -0.51
CA GLU A 80 -14.31 -7.62 -0.65
C GLU A 80 -14.57 -6.11 -0.78
N ARG A 81 -13.82 -5.28 -0.04
CA ARG A 81 -13.92 -3.81 -0.15
C ARG A 81 -13.43 -3.31 -1.50
N ALA A 82 -12.37 -3.92 -2.06
CA ALA A 82 -11.86 -3.59 -3.39
C ALA A 82 -12.89 -3.96 -4.47
N TYR A 83 -13.48 -5.16 -4.40
CA TYR A 83 -14.53 -5.60 -5.32
C TYR A 83 -15.74 -4.66 -5.33
N GLU A 84 -16.29 -4.30 -4.16
CA GLU A 84 -17.45 -3.41 -4.08
C GLU A 84 -17.19 -1.99 -4.60
N LEU A 85 -15.93 -1.56 -4.57
CA LEU A 85 -15.54 -0.27 -5.09
C LEU A 85 -15.37 -0.33 -6.62
N VAL A 86 -14.74 -1.39 -7.13
CA VAL A 86 -14.67 -1.67 -8.57
C VAL A 86 -16.08 -1.76 -9.15
N ASP A 87 -16.99 -2.49 -8.51
CA ASP A 87 -18.39 -2.58 -8.93
C ASP A 87 -19.10 -1.22 -8.91
N ARG A 88 -18.82 -0.38 -7.90
CA ARG A 88 -19.33 1.00 -7.86
C ARG A 88 -18.76 1.88 -8.97
N MET A 89 -17.47 1.75 -9.30
CA MET A 89 -16.83 2.50 -10.39
C MET A 89 -17.36 2.06 -11.76
N LEU A 90 -17.52 0.75 -11.96
CA LEU A 90 -18.09 0.18 -13.18
C LEU A 90 -19.57 0.54 -13.35
N SER A 91 -20.35 0.53 -12.25
CA SER A 91 -21.77 0.92 -12.28
C SER A 91 -22.00 2.44 -12.35
N ALA A 92 -21.08 3.26 -11.84
CA ALA A 92 -21.09 4.72 -11.98
C ALA A 92 -20.59 5.19 -13.36
N GLY A 93 -20.02 4.29 -14.17
CA GLY A 93 -19.58 4.56 -15.53
C GLY A 93 -20.75 4.87 -16.46
N SER A 94 -21.04 6.15 -16.68
CA SER A 94 -21.81 6.57 -17.86
C SER A 94 -21.06 6.17 -19.14
N VAL A 95 -21.76 6.15 -20.29
CA VAL A 95 -21.24 5.80 -21.63
C VAL A 95 -19.98 6.60 -22.05
N ASN A 96 -19.57 7.63 -21.31
CA ASN A 96 -18.38 8.46 -21.53
C ASN A 96 -17.37 8.48 -20.35
N CYS A 97 -17.38 7.48 -19.46
CA CYS A 97 -16.41 7.41 -18.37
C CYS A 97 -15.03 6.96 -18.89
N ASP A 98 -14.02 7.83 -18.79
CA ASP A 98 -12.62 7.40 -18.98
C ASP A 98 -12.19 6.57 -17.77
N ILE A 99 -12.39 5.26 -17.89
CA ILE A 99 -12.04 4.26 -16.88
C ILE A 99 -10.57 4.42 -16.44
N ARG A 100 -9.67 4.91 -17.31
CA ARG A 100 -8.27 5.16 -16.96
C ARG A 100 -8.13 6.31 -15.95
N GLU A 101 -8.89 7.38 -16.10
CA GLU A 101 -8.86 8.51 -15.15
C GLU A 101 -9.45 8.14 -13.80
N GLU A 102 -10.50 7.31 -13.78
CA GLU A 102 -11.08 6.81 -12.53
C GLU A 102 -10.16 5.81 -11.83
N LEU A 103 -9.50 4.91 -12.57
CA LEU A 103 -8.45 4.04 -12.01
C LEU A 103 -7.24 4.83 -11.52
N LYS A 104 -6.84 5.92 -12.18
CA LYS A 104 -5.76 6.80 -11.72
C LYS A 104 -6.13 7.46 -10.38
N LYS A 105 -7.34 8.02 -10.26
CA LYS A 105 -7.83 8.57 -8.99
C LYS A 105 -7.88 7.49 -7.92
N ALA A 106 -8.24 6.27 -8.29
CA ALA A 106 -8.26 5.15 -7.38
C ALA A 106 -6.84 4.82 -6.85
N VAL A 107 -5.86 4.64 -7.73
CA VAL A 107 -4.47 4.38 -7.33
C VAL A 107 -3.93 5.53 -6.46
N LEU A 108 -4.22 6.79 -6.81
CA LEU A 108 -3.84 7.95 -5.99
C LEU A 108 -4.53 7.99 -4.61
N ALA A 109 -5.74 7.46 -4.50
CA ALA A 109 -6.45 7.32 -3.23
C ALA A 109 -5.97 6.12 -2.38
N GLY A 110 -4.97 5.37 -2.86
CA GLY A 110 -4.34 4.26 -2.12
C GLY A 110 -4.94 2.88 -2.39
N TYR A 111 -5.75 2.73 -3.44
CA TYR A 111 -6.21 1.41 -3.85
C TYR A 111 -5.02 0.63 -4.46
N ASN A 112 -4.58 -0.41 -3.75
CA ASN A 112 -3.47 -1.29 -4.13
C ASN A 112 -3.82 -2.08 -5.42
N LEU A 113 -3.55 -1.49 -6.58
CA LEU A 113 -3.44 -2.19 -7.86
C LEU A 113 -1.96 -2.23 -8.25
N TYR A 114 -1.16 -2.96 -7.48
CA TYR A 114 0.26 -3.15 -7.79
C TYR A 114 0.44 -4.36 -8.69
N HIS A 115 0.77 -4.12 -9.96
CA HIS A 115 1.62 -5.01 -10.74
C HIS A 115 2.79 -4.15 -11.21
N GLU A 116 3.95 -4.31 -10.58
CA GLU A 116 5.18 -3.70 -11.04
C GLU A 116 5.86 -4.69 -11.99
N ASP A 117 5.64 -4.53 -13.31
CA ASP A 117 6.48 -5.17 -14.31
C ASP A 117 7.80 -4.39 -14.39
N PHE A 118 8.77 -4.78 -13.56
CA PHE A 118 10.18 -4.44 -13.78
C PHE A 118 10.86 -5.56 -14.57
N ASP A 119 10.40 -5.82 -15.79
CA ASP A 119 11.15 -6.60 -16.77
C ASP A 119 11.42 -5.75 -18.01
N ASP A 120 12.30 -4.76 -17.83
CA ASP A 120 13.15 -4.29 -18.92
C ASP A 120 14.36 -5.23 -19.01
N LYS A 121 14.13 -6.46 -19.48
CA LYS A 121 15.21 -7.29 -20.03
C LYS A 121 14.81 -7.77 -21.41
N GLU A 122 15.48 -7.17 -22.40
CA GLU A 122 15.68 -7.76 -23.74
C GLU A 122 16.17 -9.21 -23.68
#